data_AF-A0A0F9N6F5-F1
#
_entry.id   AF-A0A0F9N6F5-F1
#
_cell.length_a   1.000
_cell.length_b   1.000
_cell.length_c   1.000
_cell.angle_alpha   90.00
_cell.angle_beta   90.00
_cell.angle_gamma   90.00
#
_symmetry.space_group_name_H-M   'P 1'
#
loop_
_entity.id
_entity.type
_entity.pdbx_description
1 polymer ?
#
loop_
_entity_poly.entity_id
_entity_poly.type
_entity_poly.pdbx_seq_one_letter_code
_entity_poly.pdbx_strand_id
1 'polypeptide(L)'
;FKTSKVSALKLTGLDKLKDKIWDHCLKKQIEPANAVVATKRQAISLENGLSYVERVETLLSNHESEELVAFELNNAISNLSEVIGEISTEEVLDNLFSSFCVGK
;
A
#
# COMPACT_ATOMS: atom_id res chain seq x y z
N PHE A 1 1.81 -26.46 13.13
CA PHE A 1 2.24 -25.21 13.80
C PHE A 1 3.31 -25.52 14.85
N LYS A 2 4.43 -24.77 14.87
CA LYS A 2 5.54 -25.01 15.80
C LYS A 2 5.25 -24.29 17.12
N THR A 3 5.01 -25.02 18.20
CA THR A 3 4.64 -24.44 19.51
C THR A 3 5.86 -23.97 20.30
N SER A 4 5.66 -23.01 21.21
CA SER A 4 6.67 -22.51 22.16
C SER A 4 6.11 -22.56 23.56
N LYS A 5 6.87 -23.10 24.52
CA LYS A 5 6.52 -23.03 25.95
C LYS A 5 6.94 -21.67 26.49
N VAL A 6 5.99 -20.92 27.04
CA VAL A 6 6.22 -19.62 27.68
C VAL A 6 5.55 -19.59 29.05
N SER A 7 6.14 -18.83 29.98
CA SER A 7 5.53 -18.56 31.28
C SER A 7 5.65 -17.07 31.55
N ALA A 8 4.52 -16.36 31.55
CA ALA A 8 4.47 -14.95 31.89
C ALA A 8 4.83 -14.71 33.37
N LEU A 9 4.39 -15.61 34.26
CA LEU A 9 4.68 -15.55 35.68
C LEU A 9 6.17 -15.74 36.00
N LYS A 10 6.85 -16.63 35.29
CA LYS A 10 8.29 -16.90 35.48
C LYS A 10 9.17 -16.06 34.56
N LEU A 11 8.58 -15.25 33.68
CA LEU A 11 9.26 -14.49 32.61
C LEU A 11 10.17 -15.35 31.72
N THR A 12 9.89 -16.64 31.60
CA THR A 12 10.72 -17.58 30.82
C THR A 12 10.13 -17.83 29.44
N GLY A 13 11.00 -17.88 28.42
CA GLY A 13 10.63 -18.27 27.05
C GLY A 13 10.10 -17.13 26.19
N LEU A 14 10.03 -15.90 26.72
CA LEU A 14 9.59 -14.71 25.97
C LEU A 14 10.55 -14.36 24.83
N ASP A 15 11.86 -14.45 25.04
CA ASP A 15 12.84 -14.14 23.99
C ASP A 15 12.76 -15.15 22.84
N LYS A 16 12.67 -16.45 23.15
CA LYS A 16 12.43 -17.50 22.14
C LYS A 16 11.10 -17.33 21.39
N LEU A 17 10.09 -16.73 22.03
CA LEU A 17 8.84 -16.39 21.37
C LEU A 17 9.03 -15.21 20.42
N LYS A 18 9.73 -14.15 20.84
CA LYS A 18 10.08 -13.00 19.99
C LYS A 18 10.87 -13.43 18.76
N ASP A 19 11.91 -14.26 18.94
CA ASP A 19 12.73 -14.78 17.84
C ASP A 19 11.90 -15.58 16.83
N LYS A 20 10.95 -16.38 17.32
CA LYS A 20 10.05 -17.14 16.43
C LYS A 20 9.04 -16.26 15.71
N ILE A 21 8.52 -15.21 16.35
CA ILE A 21 7.67 -14.22 15.69
C ILE A 21 8.48 -13.49 14.62
N TRP A 22 9.70 -13.08 14.94
CA TRP A 22 10.63 -12.47 13.98
C TRP A 22 10.89 -13.37 12.77
N ASP A 23 11.29 -14.61 13.03
CA ASP A 23 11.57 -15.59 11.98
C ASP A 23 10.35 -15.92 11.12
N HIS A 24 9.15 -15.92 11.70
CA HIS A 24 7.92 -16.24 10.99
C HIS A 24 7.38 -15.07 10.17
N CYS A 25 7.42 -13.86 10.73
CA CYS A 25 6.81 -12.68 10.12
C CYS A 25 7.75 -11.93 9.18
N LEU A 26 9.06 -11.87 9.48
CA LEU A 26 9.97 -10.89 8.86
C LEU A 26 11.09 -11.51 8.00
N LYS A 27 11.43 -12.79 8.20
CA LYS A 27 12.57 -13.46 7.52
C LYS A 27 12.38 -13.68 6.01
N LYS A 28 11.17 -13.52 5.48
CA LYS A 28 10.86 -13.74 4.05
C LYS A 28 10.64 -12.47 3.23
N GLN A 29 10.54 -11.29 3.86
CA GLN A 29 9.94 -10.12 3.18
C GLN A 29 10.79 -8.85 3.18
N ILE A 30 11.98 -8.82 3.79
CA ILE A 30 12.73 -7.56 3.89
C ILE A 30 14.18 -7.77 3.42
N GLU A 31 14.45 -7.41 2.17
CA GLU A 31 15.77 -6.91 1.79
C GLU A 31 15.78 -5.38 2.04
N PRO A 32 16.35 -4.92 3.17
CA PRO A 32 16.19 -3.53 3.61
C PRO A 32 16.85 -2.51 2.68
N ALA A 33 17.75 -2.94 1.78
CA ALA A 33 18.45 -2.06 0.86
C ALA A 33 17.55 -1.43 -0.23
N ASN A 34 16.41 -2.07 -0.55
CA ASN A 34 15.48 -1.62 -1.60
C ASN A 34 14.05 -1.40 -1.11
N ALA A 35 13.82 -1.48 0.21
CA ALA A 35 12.48 -1.34 0.77
C ALA A 35 12.07 0.13 0.84
N VAL A 36 11.26 0.58 -0.10
CA VAL A 36 10.53 1.86 0.02
C VAL A 36 9.46 1.67 1.10
N VAL A 37 9.57 2.40 2.21
CA VAL A 37 8.51 2.45 3.21
C VAL A 37 7.38 3.32 2.67
N ALA A 38 6.46 2.70 1.93
CA ALA A 38 5.25 3.34 1.44
C ALA A 38 4.11 3.20 2.46
N THR A 39 3.35 4.27 2.67
CA THR A 39 2.06 4.18 3.38
C THR A 39 1.08 3.32 2.56
N LYS A 40 0.05 2.75 3.20
CA LYS A 40 -1.02 2.04 2.48
C LYS A 40 -1.63 2.90 1.37
N ARG A 41 -1.78 4.21 1.62
CA ARG A 41 -2.27 5.17 0.63
C ARG A 41 -1.35 5.23 -0.58
N GLN A 42 -0.06 5.51 -0.38
CA GLN A 42 0.93 5.54 -1.46
C GLN A 42 0.99 4.22 -2.24
N ALA A 43 0.85 3.08 -1.56
CA ALA A 43 0.79 1.78 -2.24
C ALA A 43 -0.42 1.69 -3.19
N ILE A 44 -1.61 2.11 -2.74
CA ILE A 44 -2.83 2.13 -3.57
C ILE A 44 -2.66 3.09 -4.76
N SER A 45 -2.15 4.31 -4.54
CA SER A 45 -1.97 5.28 -5.63
C SER A 45 -0.95 4.78 -6.67
N LEU A 46 0.11 4.07 -6.24
CA LEU A 46 1.06 3.41 -7.14
C LEU A 46 0.43 2.25 -7.92
N GLU A 47 -0.34 1.38 -7.26
CA GLU A 47 -1.05 0.27 -7.90
C GLU A 47 -2.04 0.78 -8.97
N ASN A 48 -2.83 1.81 -8.62
CA ASN A 48 -3.76 2.43 -9.54
C ASN A 48 -3.03 3.10 -10.71
N GLY A 49 -2.00 3.90 -10.41
CA GLY A 49 -1.18 4.56 -11.42
C GLY A 49 -0.59 3.58 -12.42
N LEU A 50 -0.05 2.44 -11.96
CA LEU A 50 0.43 1.36 -12.81
C LEU A 50 -0.68 0.80 -13.70
N SER A 51 -1.86 0.52 -13.14
CA SER A 51 -3.01 0.01 -13.91
C SER A 51 -3.44 0.99 -15.03
N TYR A 52 -3.41 2.30 -14.77
CA TYR A 52 -3.69 3.31 -15.81
C TYR A 52 -2.61 3.31 -16.91
N VAL A 53 -1.33 3.17 -16.55
CA VAL A 53 -0.24 3.09 -17.53
C VAL A 53 -0.37 1.84 -18.41
N GLU A 54 -0.68 0.69 -17.83
CA GLU A 54 -0.93 -0.54 -18.59
C GLU A 54 -2.12 -0.41 -19.55
N ARG A 55 -3.17 0.33 -19.13
CA ARG A 55 -4.29 0.67 -20.03
C ARG A 55 -3.84 1.57 -21.18
N VAL A 56 -3.01 2.59 -20.92
CA VAL A 56 -2.43 3.45 -21.96
C VAL A 56 -1.63 2.63 -22.98
N GLU A 57 -0.78 1.72 -22.52
CA GLU A 57 -0.03 0.83 -23.42
C GLU A 57 -0.96 -0.02 -24.29
N THR A 58 -2.03 -0.55 -23.69
CA THR A 58 -3.05 -1.33 -24.41
C THR A 58 -3.76 -0.47 -25.46
N LEU A 59 -4.21 0.74 -25.12
CA LEU A 59 -4.89 1.65 -26.04
C LEU A 59 -3.99 2.06 -27.22
N LEU A 60 -2.72 2.35 -26.94
CA LEU A 60 -1.72 2.66 -27.97
C LEU A 60 -1.49 1.47 -28.90
N SER A 61 -1.41 0.25 -28.35
CA SER A 61 -1.24 -0.98 -29.13
C SER A 61 -2.42 -1.29 -30.05
N ASN A 62 -3.62 -0.88 -29.65
CA ASN A 62 -4.86 -1.06 -30.41
C ASN A 62 -5.15 0.09 -31.39
N HIS A 63 -4.28 1.12 -31.45
CA HIS A 63 -4.50 2.33 -32.25
C HIS A 63 -5.84 3.02 -31.96
N GLU A 64 -6.22 3.05 -30.68
CA GLU A 64 -7.42 3.74 -30.20
C GLU A 64 -7.26 5.27 -30.28
N SER A 65 -8.38 5.99 -30.09
CA SER A 65 -8.41 7.47 -30.13
C SER A 65 -7.41 8.11 -29.16
N GLU A 66 -6.71 9.14 -29.64
CA GLU A 66 -5.80 9.95 -28.83
C GLU A 66 -6.52 10.59 -27.61
N GLU A 67 -7.82 10.85 -27.71
CA GLU A 67 -8.63 11.35 -26.59
C GLU A 67 -8.71 10.35 -25.43
N LEU A 68 -8.87 9.06 -25.74
CA LEU A 68 -8.93 7.99 -24.72
C LEU A 68 -7.56 7.78 -24.08
N VAL A 69 -6.51 7.81 -24.90
CA VAL A 69 -5.12 7.72 -24.41
C VAL A 69 -4.81 8.89 -23.47
N ALA A 70 -5.16 10.11 -23.86
CA ALA A 70 -4.97 11.30 -23.05
C ALA A 70 -5.76 11.25 -21.74
N PHE A 71 -6.99 10.72 -21.77
CA PHE A 71 -7.80 10.53 -20.57
C PHE A 71 -7.13 9.56 -19.56
N GLU A 72 -6.71 8.38 -20.01
CA GLU A 72 -6.04 7.41 -19.14
C GLU A 72 -4.68 7.91 -18.63
N LEU A 73 -3.91 8.65 -19.46
CA LEU A 73 -2.67 9.30 -19.04
C LEU A 73 -2.89 10.32 -17.91
N ASN A 74 -3.93 11.15 -18.00
CA ASN A 74 -4.26 12.09 -16.95
C ASN A 74 -4.61 11.39 -15.63
N ASN A 75 -5.33 10.27 -15.69
CA ASN A 75 -5.63 9.45 -14.51
C ASN A 75 -4.36 8.84 -13.89
N ALA A 76 -3.42 8.37 -14.71
CA ALA A 76 -2.11 7.90 -14.24
C ALA A 76 -1.35 9.02 -13.52
N ILE A 77 -1.26 10.20 -14.13
CA ILE A 77 -0.58 11.37 -13.55
C ILE A 77 -1.22 11.77 -12.21
N SER A 78 -2.54 11.86 -12.14
CA SER A 78 -3.26 12.23 -10.92
C SER A 78 -2.96 11.28 -9.75
N ASN A 79 -2.99 9.95 -9.98
CA ASN A 79 -2.68 8.97 -8.94
C ASN A 79 -1.19 9.02 -8.53
N LEU A 80 -0.28 9.26 -9.47
CA LEU A 80 1.15 9.38 -9.15
C LEU A 80 1.48 10.69 -8.43
N SER A 81 0.77 11.78 -8.72
CA SER A 81 0.82 13.05 -7.99
C SER A 81 0.41 12.91 -6.52
N GLU A 82 -0.51 12.01 -6.22
CA GLU A 82 -0.91 11.75 -4.84
C GLU A 82 0.25 11.18 -3.99
N VAL A 83 1.18 10.43 -4.61
CA VAL A 83 2.36 9.85 -3.95
C VAL A 83 3.29 10.93 -3.40
N ILE A 84 3.42 12.05 -4.12
CA ILE A 84 4.23 13.23 -3.72
C ILE A 84 3.48 14.20 -2.80
N GLY A 85 2.23 13.92 -2.47
CA GLY A 85 1.44 14.70 -1.51
C GLY A 85 0.59 15.82 -2.13
N GLU A 86 0.32 15.78 -3.43
CA GLU A 86 -0.81 16.52 -3.99
C GLU A 86 -2.11 15.82 -3.54
N ILE A 87 -2.64 16.23 -2.39
CA ILE A 87 -3.85 15.66 -1.81
C ILE A 87 -5.05 16.39 -2.42
N SER A 88 -5.98 15.64 -3.01
CA SER A 88 -7.29 16.18 -3.41
C SER A 88 -8.11 16.54 -2.16
N THR A 89 -8.83 17.66 -2.19
CA THR A 89 -9.68 18.10 -1.08
C THR A 89 -10.74 17.08 -0.67
N GLU A 90 -11.17 16.22 -1.60
CA GLU A 90 -12.20 15.19 -1.38
C GLU A 90 -11.72 14.07 -0.46
N GLU A 91 -10.48 13.61 -0.63
CA GLU A 91 -9.89 12.58 0.23
C GLU A 91 -9.59 13.06 1.65
N VAL A 92 -9.30 14.35 1.84
CA VAL A 92 -9.17 14.93 3.18
C VAL A 92 -10.49 14.78 3.93
N LEU A 93 -11.61 15.04 3.24
CA LEU A 93 -12.95 14.96 3.83
C LEU A 93 -13.31 13.50 4.12
N ASP A 94 -13.09 12.56 3.19
CA ASP A 94 -13.42 11.15 3.40
C ASP A 94 -12.59 10.50 4.53
N ASN A 95 -11.32 10.84 4.67
CA ASN A 95 -10.51 10.37 5.80
C ASN A 95 -10.93 11.01 7.13
N LEU A 96 -11.33 12.29 7.11
CA LEU A 96 -11.86 12.96 8.28
C LEU A 96 -13.13 12.26 8.75
N PHE A 97 -14.04 11.90 7.85
CA PHE A 97 -15.36 11.34 8.22
C PHE A 97 -15.41 9.81 8.35
N SER A 98 -14.47 9.06 7.75
CA SER A 98 -14.44 7.59 7.86
C SER A 98 -13.97 7.06 9.21
N SER A 99 -13.31 7.90 10.02
CA SER A 99 -12.87 7.56 11.38
C SER A 99 -13.86 7.99 12.48
N PHE A 100 -14.94 8.71 12.14
CA PHE A 100 -16.03 8.97 13.08
C PHE A 100 -17.06 7.85 12.99
N CYS A 101 -17.31 7.19 14.13
CA CYS A 101 -18.49 6.35 14.26
C CYS A 101 -19.73 7.22 13.98
N VAL A 102 -20.53 6.84 12.99
CA VAL A 102 -21.85 7.45 12.76
C VAL A 102 -22.69 7.17 14.00
N GLY A 103 -22.83 8.19 14.85
CA GLY A 103 -23.63 8.16 16.07
C GLY A 103 -22.83 7.96 17.36
N LYS A 104 -22.10 9.00 17.78
CA LYS A 104 -22.12 9.52 19.16
C LYS A 104 -21.43 10.88 19.24
#